data_AF-A0A2E2BAH4-F1
#
_entry.id   AF-A0A2E2BAH4-F1
#
_cell.length_a   1.000
_cell.length_b   1.000
_cell.length_c   1.000
_cell.angle_alpha   90.00
_cell.angle_beta   90.00
_cell.angle_gamma   90.00
#
_symmetry.space_group_name_H-M   'P 1'
#
loop_
_entity.id
_entity.type
_entity.pdbx_description
1 polymer ?
#
loop_
_entity_poly.entity_id
_entity_poly.type
_entity_poly.pdbx_seq_one_letter_code
_entity_poly.pdbx_strand_id
1 'polypeptide(L)' 'ALVVSQEERALELGVTGVPAFVYNDRLLLSGAQSPETIYLSLKQAFVRFGG' A
#
# COMPACT_ATOMS: atom_id res chain seq x y z
N ALA A 1 -15.18 -14.28 -9.11
CA ALA A 1 -13.80 -14.27 -9.62
C ALA A 1 -12.94 -13.42 -8.67
N LEU A 2 -12.26 -14.05 -7.72
CA LEU A 2 -11.52 -13.35 -6.64
C LEU A 2 -10.44 -12.41 -7.18
N VAL A 3 -9.75 -12.82 -8.25
CA VAL A 3 -8.69 -12.03 -8.90
C VAL A 3 -9.25 -10.70 -9.41
N VAL A 4 -10.36 -10.73 -10.15
CA VAL A 4 -11.00 -9.51 -10.71
C VAL A 4 -11.36 -8.51 -9.61
N SER A 5 -11.94 -8.99 -8.49
CA SER A 5 -12.27 -8.09 -7.36
C SER A 5 -11.04 -7.47 -6.70
N GLN A 6 -9.86 -8.13 -6.75
CA GLN A 6 -8.63 -7.54 -6.22
C GLN A 6 -8.01 -6.52 -7.19
N GLU A 7 -8.11 -6.75 -8.50
CA GLU A 7 -7.69 -5.80 -9.52
C GLU A 7 -8.55 -4.53 -9.48
N GLU A 8 -9.88 -4.66 -9.38
CA GLU A 8 -10.81 -3.54 -9.21
C GLU A 8 -10.47 -2.72 -7.97
N ARG A 9 -10.25 -3.39 -6.83
CA ARG A 9 -9.86 -2.71 -5.58
C ARG A 9 -8.52 -1.97 -5.71
N ALA A 10 -7.55 -2.55 -6.42
CA ALA A 10 -6.27 -1.88 -6.67
C ALA A 10 -6.45 -0.61 -7.52
N LEU A 11 -7.29 -0.67 -8.55
CA LEU A 11 -7.62 0.48 -9.40
C LEU A 11 -8.37 1.57 -8.62
N GLU A 12 -9.34 1.21 -7.76
CA GLU A 12 -10.04 2.15 -6.87
C GLU A 12 -9.08 2.90 -5.94
N LEU A 13 -8.01 2.24 -5.50
CA LEU A 13 -6.95 2.81 -4.65
C LEU A 13 -5.90 3.60 -5.46
N GLY A 14 -6.04 3.70 -6.78
CA GLY A 14 -5.11 4.41 -7.67
C GLY A 14 -3.81 3.67 -7.95
N VAL A 15 -3.74 2.36 -7.67
CA VAL A 15 -2.56 1.54 -7.96
C VAL A 15 -2.50 1.24 -9.46
N THR A 16 -1.45 1.73 -10.13
CA THR A 16 -1.23 1.51 -11.57
C THR A 16 0.03 0.69 -11.88
N GLY A 17 0.76 0.24 -10.85
CA GLY A 17 1.97 -0.55 -10.99
C GLY A 17 2.25 -1.40 -9.75
N VAL A 18 3.02 -2.48 -9.92
CA VAL A 18 3.34 -3.46 -8.88
C VAL A 18 4.85 -3.66 -8.71
N PRO A 19 5.35 -4.06 -7.51
CA PRO A 19 4.58 -4.28 -6.28
C PRO A 19 4.11 -2.97 -5.65
N ALA A 20 3.01 -3.02 -4.88
CA ALA A 20 2.48 -1.89 -4.12
C ALA A 20 1.96 -2.38 -2.76
N PHE A 21 2.13 -1.56 -1.73
CA PHE A 21 1.66 -1.82 -0.37
C PHE A 21 0.72 -0.70 0.06
N VAL A 22 -0.44 -1.06 0.62
CA VAL A 22 -1.41 -0.11 1.17
C VAL A 22 -1.54 -0.37 2.66
N TYR A 23 -1.23 0.65 3.48
CA TYR A 23 -1.35 0.59 4.93
C TYR A 23 -2.61 1.32 5.39
N ASN A 24 -3.47 0.62 6.14
CA ASN A 24 -4.72 1.14 6.73
C ASN A 24 -5.60 1.91 5.73
N ASP A 25 -5.63 1.51 4.45
CA ASP A 25 -6.31 2.21 3.34
C ASP A 25 -5.97 3.72 3.22
N ARG A 26 -4.84 4.16 3.78
CA ARG A 26 -4.51 5.60 3.92
C ARG A 26 -3.10 5.97 3.48
N LEU A 27 -2.18 5.01 3.39
CA LEU A 27 -0.82 5.23 2.89
C LEU A 27 -0.47 4.20 1.82
N LEU A 28 -0.11 4.67 0.63
CA LEU A 28 0.37 3.86 -0.48
C LEU A 28 1.90 3.95 -0.57
N LEU A 29 2.58 2.81 -0.56
CA LEU A 29 3.98 2.65 -0.92
C LEU A 29 4.06 1.91 -2.26
N SER A 30 4.60 2.56 -3.29
CA SER A 30 4.71 2.00 -4.64
C SER A 30 6.14 1.54 -4.96
N GLY A 31 6.25 0.38 -5.61
CA GLY A 31 7.49 -0.22 -6.08
C GLY A 31 8.20 -1.08 -5.04
N ALA A 32 9.21 -1.81 -5.53
CA ALA A 32 10.12 -2.61 -4.70
C ALA A 32 11.16 -1.68 -4.05
N GLN A 33 10.76 -0.99 -2.99
CA GLN A 33 11.63 -0.06 -2.26
C GLN A 33 12.63 -0.77 -1.35
N SER A 34 13.61 -0.03 -0.84
CA SER A 34 14.58 -0.58 0.11
C SER A 34 13.91 -1.04 1.41
N PRO A 35 14.48 -2.03 2.13
CA PRO A 35 13.95 -2.46 3.42
C PRO A 35 13.77 -1.32 4.43
N GLU A 36 14.70 -0.36 4.46
CA GLU A 36 14.65 0.82 5.32
C GLU A 36 13.46 1.71 4.97
N THR A 37 13.18 1.88 3.68
CA THR A 37 12.05 2.68 3.19
C THR A 37 10.73 2.01 3.58
N ILE A 38 10.64 0.69 3.44
CA ILE A 38 9.46 -0.07 3.88
C ILE A 38 9.25 0.11 5.38
N TYR A 39 10.30 -0.02 6.21
CA TYR A 39 10.22 0.19 7.65
C TYR A 39 9.75 1.61 8.02
N LEU A 40 10.33 2.65 7.38
CA LEU A 40 9.94 4.03 7.64
C LEU A 40 8.48 4.29 7.25
N SER A 41 8.01 3.72 6.14
CA SER A 41 6.62 3.86 5.70
C SER A 41 5.63 3.18 6.66
N LEU A 42 5.97 2.00 7.20
CA LEU A 42 5.18 1.32 8.24
C LEU A 42 5.13 2.14 9.53
N LYS A 43 6.27 2.65 9.99
CA LYS A 43 6.35 3.51 11.17
C LYS A 43 5.49 4.77 10.99
N GLN A 44 5.54 5.38 9.80
CA GLN A 44 4.72 6.55 9.47
C GLN A 44 3.23 6.21 9.45
N ALA A 45 2.83 5.09 8.86
CA ALA A 45 1.45 4.64 8.84
C ALA A 45 0.92 4.42 10.27
N PHE A 46 1.72 3.79 11.13
CA PHE A 46 1.36 3.57 12.53
C PHE A 46 1.19 4.89 13.30
N VAL A 47 2.17 5.80 13.22
CA VAL A 47 2.10 7.11 13.91
C VAL A 47 0.90 7.94 13.46
N ARG A 48 0.52 7.86 12.18
CA ARG A 48 -0.57 8.67 11.61
C ARG A 48 -1.94 8.02 11.74
N PHE A 49 -2.02 6.69 11.75
CA PHE A 49 -3.28 5.95 11.55
C PHE A 49 -3.45 4.72 12.45
N GLY A 50 -2.58 4.49 13.44
CA GLY A 50 -2.57 3.31 14.31
C GLY A 50 -3.39 3.44 15.59
N GLY A 51 -4.41 4.31 15.60
CA GLY A 51 -5.34 4.46 16.73
C GLY A 51 -6.22 3.24 16.94
#